data_AF-A0AAE1YII7-F1
#
_entry.id   AF-A0AAE1YII7-F1
#
_cell.length_a   1.000
_cell.length_b   1.000
_cell.length_c   1.000
_cell.angle_alpha   90.00
_cell.angle_beta   90.00
_cell.angle_gamma   90.00
#
_symmetry.space_group_name_H-M   'P 1'
#
loop_
_entity.id
_entity.type
_entity.pdbx_description
1 polymer ?
#
loop_
_entity_poly.entity_id
_entity_poly.type
_entity_poly.pdbx_seq_one_letter_code
_entity_poly.pdbx_strand_id
1 'polypeptide(L)'
;MHSLNYARGIVNGCFNWSSKYIVFKRRLDRLRLRFTTFKSIIESPGFQCDRRTNFVTATDEQWNDLALGNDFVNAYRLEGEPMWKELKAIFARGRRDEGPHEHLAISSDEGEPNDDETDNGSEDSGNGGSTISD
;
A
#
# COMPACT_ATOMS: atom_id res chain seq x y z
N MET A 1 -38.74 -3.78 17.80
CA MET A 1 -37.46 -3.83 18.55
C MET A 1 -36.47 -4.92 18.06
N HIS A 2 -36.73 -5.64 16.96
CA HIS A 2 -35.80 -6.67 16.44
C HIS A 2 -34.70 -6.13 15.51
N SER A 3 -34.93 -5.00 14.84
CA SER A 3 -33.99 -4.39 13.87
C SER A 3 -32.70 -3.84 14.51
N LEU A 4 -32.77 -3.34 15.75
CA LEU A 4 -31.60 -2.76 16.44
C LEU A 4 -30.63 -3.83 16.94
N ASN A 5 -31.16 -4.98 17.39
CA ASN A 5 -30.33 -6.12 17.80
C ASN A 5 -29.62 -6.78 16.60
N TYR A 6 -30.30 -6.81 15.44
CA TYR A 6 -29.73 -7.28 14.18
C TYR A 6 -28.59 -6.36 13.70
N ALA A 7 -28.82 -5.04 13.68
CA ALA A 7 -27.79 -4.06 13.33
C ALA A 7 -26.59 -4.09 14.30
N ARG A 8 -26.85 -4.24 15.61
CA ARG A 8 -25.79 -4.40 16.62
C ARG A 8 -24.95 -5.65 16.39
N GLY A 9 -25.55 -6.76 15.94
CA GLY A 9 -24.85 -8.00 15.59
C GLY A 9 -23.94 -7.85 14.35
N ILE A 10 -24.40 -7.12 13.33
CA ILE A 10 -23.60 -6.86 12.11
C ILE A 10 -22.40 -5.96 12.43
N VAL A 11 -22.59 -4.89 13.20
CA VAL A 11 -21.50 -3.97 13.57
C VAL A 11 -20.46 -4.68 14.45
N ASN A 12 -20.87 -5.58 15.36
CA ASN A 12 -19.94 -6.41 16.12
C ASN A 12 -19.24 -7.50 15.28
N GLY A 13 -19.91 -8.00 14.23
CA GLY A 13 -19.30 -8.89 13.23
C GLY A 13 -18.21 -8.19 12.43
N CYS A 14 -18.45 -6.95 11.98
CA CYS A 14 -17.45 -6.09 11.37
C CYS A 14 -16.33 -5.72 12.37
N PHE A 15 -16.64 -5.59 13.66
CA PHE A 15 -15.67 -5.35 14.74
C PHE A 15 -14.68 -6.50 14.95
N ASN A 16 -14.97 -7.74 14.50
CA ASN A 16 -13.97 -8.80 14.50
C ASN A 16 -12.80 -8.54 13.53
N TRP A 17 -13.00 -7.71 12.51
CA TRP A 17 -11.90 -7.27 11.64
C TRP A 17 -10.92 -6.37 12.39
N SER A 18 -11.40 -5.48 13.27
CA SER A 18 -10.52 -4.57 14.01
C SER A 18 -9.57 -5.34 14.92
N SER A 19 -10.08 -6.36 15.62
CA SER A 19 -9.27 -7.27 16.44
C SER A 19 -8.25 -8.05 15.60
N LYS A 20 -8.67 -8.63 14.46
CA LYS A 20 -7.77 -9.33 13.52
C LYS A 20 -6.70 -8.40 12.94
N TYR A 21 -7.08 -7.18 12.60
CA TYR A 21 -6.20 -6.14 12.08
C TYR A 21 -5.17 -5.70 13.12
N ILE A 22 -5.55 -5.47 14.38
CA ILE A 22 -4.61 -5.10 15.45
C ILE A 22 -3.57 -6.20 15.65
N VAL A 23 -3.98 -7.47 15.68
CA VAL A 23 -3.06 -8.60 15.80
C VAL A 23 -2.12 -8.69 14.60
N PHE A 24 -2.66 -8.53 13.39
CA PHE A 24 -1.87 -8.51 12.16
C PHE A 24 -0.84 -7.36 12.18
N LYS A 25 -1.28 -6.15 12.51
CA LYS A 25 -0.44 -4.96 12.63
C LYS A 25 0.69 -5.18 13.63
N ARG A 26 0.38 -5.67 14.85
CA ARG A 26 1.41 -5.99 15.85
C ARG A 26 2.44 -7.00 15.35
N ARG A 27 2.01 -8.02 14.61
CA ARG A 27 2.93 -9.00 14.01
C ARG A 27 3.79 -8.37 12.92
N LEU A 28 3.20 -7.53 12.07
CA LEU A 28 3.91 -6.82 11.02
C LEU A 28 4.93 -5.82 11.59
N ASP A 29 4.56 -5.06 12.62
CA ASP A 29 5.44 -4.14 13.33
C ASP A 29 6.64 -4.89 13.93
N ARG A 30 6.40 -6.05 14.52
CA ARG A 30 7.47 -6.91 15.07
C ARG A 30 8.39 -7.46 13.97
N LEU A 31 7.85 -7.87 12.83
CA LEU A 31 8.65 -8.30 11.67
C LEU A 31 9.48 -7.14 11.11
N ARG A 32 8.92 -5.93 11.09
CA ARG A 32 9.62 -4.73 10.64
C ARG A 32 10.74 -4.35 11.59
N LEU A 33 10.52 -4.43 12.89
CA LEU A 33 11.55 -4.20 13.91
C LEU A 33 12.73 -5.18 13.75
N ARG A 34 12.46 -6.46 13.51
CA ARG A 34 13.50 -7.47 13.19
C ARG A 34 14.31 -7.06 11.97
N PHE A 35 13.63 -6.72 10.88
CA PHE A 35 14.29 -6.28 9.65
C PHE A 35 15.17 -5.05 9.87
N THR A 36 14.66 -3.99 10.51
CA THR A 36 15.43 -2.75 10.71
C THR A 36 16.60 -2.95 11.65
N THR A 37 16.44 -3.78 12.69
CA THR A 37 17.51 -4.13 13.62
C THR A 37 18.62 -4.89 12.92
N PHE A 38 18.28 -5.96 12.22
CA PHE A 38 19.30 -6.76 11.54
C PHE A 38 19.97 -5.96 10.43
N LYS A 39 19.21 -5.10 9.74
CA LYS A 39 19.73 -4.16 8.76
C LYS A 39 20.74 -3.18 9.37
N SER A 40 20.43 -2.58 10.52
CA SER A 40 21.38 -1.67 11.18
C SER A 40 22.64 -2.38 11.65
N ILE A 41 22.54 -3.64 12.07
CA ILE A 41 23.69 -4.47 12.46
C ILE A 41 24.63 -4.68 11.27
N ILE A 42 24.10 -5.12 10.11
CA ILE A 42 24.94 -5.37 8.93
C ILE A 42 25.51 -4.10 8.28
N GLU A 43 24.87 -2.95 8.48
CA GLU A 43 25.31 -1.65 7.97
C GLU A 43 26.29 -0.95 8.93
N SER A 44 26.31 -1.36 10.20
CA SER A 44 27.17 -0.77 11.22
C SER A 44 28.65 -1.18 11.00
N PRO A 45 29.58 -0.22 11.05
CA PRO A 45 31.00 -0.51 10.86
C PRO A 45 31.52 -1.42 11.98
N GLY A 46 32.27 -2.45 11.57
CA GLY A 46 32.89 -3.41 12.48
C GLY A 46 32.05 -4.66 12.77
N PHE A 47 30.82 -4.74 12.25
CA PHE A 47 30.09 -6.01 12.19
C PHE A 47 30.44 -6.77 10.92
N GLN A 48 30.84 -8.03 11.05
CA GLN A 48 31.05 -8.92 9.91
C GLN A 48 29.90 -9.91 9.85
N CYS A 49 29.12 -9.86 8.76
CA CYS A 49 28.03 -10.80 8.54
C CYS A 49 28.36 -11.77 7.41
N ASP A 50 28.28 -13.08 7.69
CA ASP A 50 28.34 -14.09 6.64
C ASP A 50 27.03 -14.09 5.85
N ARG A 51 27.11 -13.73 4.56
CA ARG A 51 25.93 -13.63 3.67
C ARG A 51 25.22 -14.96 3.42
N ARG A 52 25.87 -16.10 3.69
CA ARG A 52 25.30 -17.43 3.48
C ARG A 52 24.48 -17.90 4.67
N THR A 53 25.00 -17.66 5.88
CA THR A 53 24.40 -18.11 7.13
C THR A 53 23.63 -17.00 7.85
N ASN A 54 23.80 -15.74 7.45
CA ASN A 54 23.35 -14.53 8.14
C ASN A 54 23.85 -14.45 9.59
N PHE A 55 24.94 -15.15 9.89
CA PHE A 55 25.58 -15.09 11.19
C PHE A 55 26.37 -13.79 11.30
N VAL A 56 26.30 -13.14 12.46
CA VAL A 56 26.96 -11.86 12.70
C VAL A 56 28.07 -12.06 13.72
N THR A 57 29.29 -11.73 13.31
CA THR A 57 30.49 -11.72 14.16
C THR A 57 30.85 -10.27 14.47
N ALA A 58 30.91 -9.96 15.76
CA ALA A 58 31.23 -8.64 16.31
C ALA A 58 31.78 -8.78 17.73
N THR A 59 32.40 -7.72 18.26
CA THR A 59 32.90 -7.71 19.64
C THR A 59 31.77 -7.59 20.66
N ASP A 60 32.01 -8.02 21.89
CA ASP A 60 31.01 -7.96 22.97
C ASP A 60 30.59 -6.53 23.31
N GLU A 61 31.51 -5.55 23.14
CA GLU A 61 31.22 -4.13 23.29
C GLU A 61 30.18 -3.65 22.26
N GLN A 62 30.38 -4.02 20.98
CA GLN A 62 29.45 -3.69 19.90
C GLN A 62 28.06 -4.29 20.11
N TRP A 63 27.98 -5.52 20.66
CA TRP A 63 26.70 -6.14 21.02
C TRP A 63 26.02 -5.46 22.21
N ASN A 64 26.77 -5.03 23.22
CA ASN A 64 26.22 -4.34 24.39
C ASN A 64 25.61 -2.98 24.04
N ASP A 65 26.23 -2.23 23.13
CA ASP A 65 25.70 -0.95 22.64
C ASP A 65 24.34 -1.13 21.95
N LEU A 66 24.17 -2.22 21.19
CA LEU A 66 22.90 -2.56 20.54
C LEU A 66 21.86 -3.17 21.48
N ALA A 67 22.28 -3.84 22.56
CA ALA A 67 21.39 -4.51 23.50
C ALA A 67 20.51 -3.52 24.30
N LEU A 68 20.88 -2.24 24.34
CA LEU A 68 20.12 -1.16 24.95
C LEU A 68 18.82 -0.87 24.17
N GLY A 69 17.79 -1.70 24.40
CA GLY A 69 16.44 -1.49 23.88
C GLY A 69 16.02 -2.42 22.75
N ASN A 70 16.71 -3.55 22.55
CA ASN A 70 16.39 -4.47 21.48
C ASN A 70 16.35 -5.94 21.90
N ASP A 71 15.13 -6.47 21.98
CA ASP A 71 14.86 -7.86 22.40
C ASP A 71 15.44 -8.92 21.45
N PHE A 72 15.82 -8.56 20.22
CA PHE A 72 16.34 -9.50 19.22
C PHE A 72 17.86 -9.63 19.21
N VAL A 73 18.58 -8.76 19.93
CA VAL A 73 20.05 -8.72 19.89
C VAL A 73 20.68 -10.05 20.31
N ASN A 74 20.17 -10.64 21.40
CA ASN A 74 20.67 -11.95 21.86
C ASN A 74 20.41 -13.07 20.85
N ALA A 75 19.26 -13.04 20.16
CA ALA A 75 18.95 -14.03 19.13
C ALA A 75 19.91 -13.89 17.93
N TYR A 76 20.21 -12.66 17.51
CA TYR A 76 21.14 -12.39 16.42
C TYR A 76 22.59 -12.71 16.75
N ARG A 77 22.99 -12.54 18.01
CA ARG A 77 24.31 -12.94 18.50
C ARG A 77 24.50 -14.47 18.47
N LEU A 78 23.46 -15.24 18.77
CA LEU A 78 23.54 -16.70 18.90
C LEU A 78 23.34 -17.44 17.57
N GLU A 79 22.41 -16.99 16.73
CA GLU A 79 21.98 -17.74 15.55
C GLU A 79 21.96 -16.90 14.26
N GLY A 80 22.10 -15.58 14.35
CA GLY A 80 21.86 -14.68 13.23
C GLY A 80 20.38 -14.55 12.86
N GLU A 81 20.07 -14.00 11.68
CA GLU A 81 18.68 -13.86 11.20
C GLU A 81 18.35 -14.96 10.17
N PRO A 82 17.67 -16.04 10.56
CA PRO A 82 17.41 -17.18 9.68
C PRO A 82 16.49 -16.82 8.51
N MET A 83 15.59 -15.84 8.69
CA MET A 83 14.62 -15.42 7.67
C MET A 83 15.05 -14.15 6.94
N TRP A 84 16.35 -13.86 6.87
CA TRP A 84 16.82 -12.59 6.33
C TRP A 84 16.43 -12.38 4.86
N LYS A 85 16.40 -13.45 4.06
CA LYS A 85 16.03 -13.36 2.63
C LYS A 85 14.58 -12.96 2.46
N GLU A 86 13.69 -13.55 3.25
CA GLU A 86 12.25 -13.30 3.27
C GLU A 86 11.95 -11.89 3.79
N LEU A 87 12.58 -11.51 4.91
CA LEU A 87 12.45 -10.17 5.47
C LEU A 87 12.91 -9.10 4.47
N LYS A 88 14.03 -9.34 3.78
CA LYS A 88 14.51 -8.47 2.70
C LYS A 88 13.54 -8.43 1.53
N ALA A 89 12.96 -9.57 1.11
CA ALA A 89 11.97 -9.59 0.04
C ALA A 89 10.71 -8.76 0.38
N ILE A 90 10.28 -8.81 1.65
CA ILE A 90 9.09 -8.08 2.14
C ILE A 90 9.38 -6.59 2.30
N PHE A 91 10.53 -6.22 2.87
CA PHE A 91 10.78 -4.84 3.33
C PHE A 91 11.85 -4.05 2.55
N ALA A 92 12.73 -4.70 1.78
CA ALA A 92 13.80 -3.99 1.07
C ALA A 92 13.29 -3.27 -0.19
N ARG A 93 12.15 -3.69 -0.73
CA ARG A 93 11.40 -2.88 -1.69
C ARG A 93 10.64 -1.82 -0.90
N GLY A 94 11.29 -0.70 -0.65
CA GLY A 94 10.61 0.52 -0.24
C GLY A 94 9.47 0.77 -1.23
N ARG A 95 8.31 1.20 -0.73
CA ARG A 95 7.16 1.60 -1.54
C ARG A 95 7.69 2.28 -2.82
N ARG A 96 7.47 1.66 -3.99
CA ARG A 96 7.35 2.46 -5.20
C ARG A 96 6.26 3.46 -4.84
N ASP A 97 6.53 4.74 -5.04
CA ASP A 97 5.61 5.84 -4.76
C ASP A 97 4.17 5.37 -4.76
N GLU A 98 3.49 5.54 -3.63
CA GLU A 98 2.04 5.64 -3.63
C GLU A 98 1.73 6.90 -4.47
N GLY A 99 1.75 6.74 -5.80
CA GLY A 99 1.08 7.64 -6.72
C GLY A 99 -0.37 7.73 -6.28
N PRO A 100 -1.01 8.90 -6.42
CA PRO A 100 -2.38 9.12 -5.95
C PRO A 100 -3.25 7.98 -6.44
N HIS A 101 -3.94 7.32 -5.49
CA HIS A 101 -4.86 6.21 -5.75
C HIS A 101 -5.63 6.47 -7.05
N GLU A 102 -5.31 5.70 -8.08
CA GLU A 102 -6.05 5.68 -9.32
C GLU A 102 -7.45 5.18 -8.96
N HIS A 103 -8.35 6.11 -8.71
CA HIS A 103 -9.77 5.85 -8.59
C HIS A 103 -10.16 5.33 -9.98
N LEU A 104 -10.28 4.01 -10.11
CA LEU A 104 -10.84 3.39 -11.31
C LEU A 104 -12.22 4.01 -11.49
N ALA A 105 -12.31 5.01 -12.37
CA ALA A 105 -13.56 5.56 -12.82
C ALA A 105 -14.23 4.42 -13.58
N ILE A 106 -15.13 3.73 -12.89
CA ILE A 106 -16.09 2.86 -13.56
C ILE A 106 -16.92 3.82 -14.40
N SER A 107 -16.61 3.89 -15.70
CA SER A 107 -17.49 4.56 -16.64
C SER A 107 -18.81 3.79 -16.61
N SER A 108 -19.82 4.39 -15.99
CA SER A 108 -21.20 4.00 -16.26
C SER A 108 -21.45 4.30 -17.72
N ASP A 109 -21.51 3.24 -18.52
CA ASP A 109 -21.98 3.27 -19.90
C ASP A 109 -23.49 3.54 -19.86
N GLU A 110 -23.85 4.82 -19.83
CA GLU A 110 -25.22 5.29 -20.07
C GLU A 110 -25.37 5.38 -21.59
N GLY A 111 -25.80 4.27 -22.19
CA GLY A 111 -26.23 4.25 -23.59
C GLY A 111 -27.52 5.03 -23.76
N GLU A 112 -27.41 6.28 -24.19
CA GLU A 112 -28.54 7.08 -24.69
C GLU A 112 -28.99 6.52 -26.06
N PRO A 113 -30.28 6.18 -26.25
CA PRO A 113 -30.82 5.86 -27.56
C PRO A 113 -31.04 7.16 -28.36
N ASN A 114 -30.42 7.25 -29.53
CA ASN A 114 -30.69 8.32 -30.50
C ASN A 114 -31.89 7.93 -31.36
N ASP A 115 -33.03 8.58 -31.16
CA ASP A 115 -34.17 8.59 -32.07
C ASP A 115 -33.93 9.68 -33.13
N ASP A 116 -33.31 9.28 -34.25
CA ASP A 116 -33.13 10.11 -35.45
C ASP A 116 -34.35 9.92 -36.36
N GLU A 117 -35.28 10.88 -36.31
CA GLU A 117 -36.47 10.94 -37.16
C GLU A 117 -36.15 11.78 -38.40
N THR A 118 -36.02 11.10 -39.54
CA THR A 118 -35.85 11.69 -40.87
C THR A 118 -37.13 12.39 -41.34
N ASP A 119 -37.05 13.61 -41.87
CA ASP A 119 -37.72 13.94 -43.14
C ASP A 119 -37.16 15.21 -43.81
N ASN A 120 -36.95 15.11 -45.12
CA ASN A 120 -36.41 16.13 -46.01
C ASN A 120 -37.54 16.78 -46.83
N GLY A 121 -37.45 18.07 -47.10
CA GLY A 121 -38.19 18.75 -48.18
C GLY A 121 -38.33 20.24 -47.91
N SER A 122 -37.42 21.10 -48.39
CA SER A 122 -37.34 21.68 -49.74
C SER A 122 -38.28 22.88 -49.94
N GLU A 123 -37.77 23.85 -50.72
CA GLU A 123 -38.44 25.02 -51.34
C GLU A 123 -38.53 26.29 -50.47
N ASP A 124 -38.34 27.52 -50.96
CA ASP A 124 -38.01 28.08 -52.27
C ASP A 124 -37.85 29.62 -52.09
N SER A 125 -37.12 30.26 -53.02
CA SER A 125 -37.16 31.69 -53.39
C SER A 125 -36.90 32.77 -52.31
N GLY A 126 -36.12 33.83 -52.50
CA GLY A 126 -35.53 34.44 -53.68
C GLY A 126 -35.28 35.93 -53.39
N ASN A 127 -34.34 36.53 -54.12
CA ASN A 127 -34.21 37.97 -54.42
C ASN A 127 -33.96 38.93 -53.22
N GLY A 128 -32.90 39.76 -53.16
CA GLY A 128 -32.36 40.66 -54.16
C GLY A 128 -32.32 42.07 -53.53
N GLY A 129 -31.19 42.78 -53.56
CA GLY A 129 -31.12 44.13 -53.02
C GLY A 129 -29.70 44.64 -52.78
N SER A 130 -29.20 45.37 -53.77
CA SER A 130 -27.86 45.95 -53.87
C SER A 130 -27.79 47.37 -53.25
N THR A 131 -26.56 47.89 -53.19
CA THR A 131 -26.14 49.32 -53.07
C THR A 131 -25.99 49.93 -51.67
N ILE A 132 -25.02 50.79 -51.35
CA ILE A 132 -23.66 51.17 -51.81
C ILE A 132 -23.17 52.12 -50.69
N SER A 133 -21.86 52.15 -50.41
CA SER A 133 -21.22 53.17 -49.59
C SER A 133 -20.96 54.45 -50.41
N ASP A 134 -21.43 55.59 -49.92
CA ASP A 134 -20.65 56.81 -49.62
C ASP A 134 -21.54 57.85 -48.92
#